data_AF-A0A7S3P6Q8-F1
#
_entry.id   AF-A0A7S3P6Q8-F1
#
_cell.length_a   1.000
_cell.length_b   1.000
_cell.length_c   1.000
_cell.angle_alpha   90.00
_cell.angle_beta   90.00
_cell.angle_gamma   90.00
#
_symmetry.space_group_name_H-M   'P 1'
#
loop_
_entity.id
_entity.type
_entity.pdbx_description
1 polymer ?
#
loop_
_entity_poly.entity_id
_entity_poly.type
_entity_poly.pdbx_seq_one_letter_code
_entity_poly.pdbx_strand_id
1 'polypeptide(L)'
;VNNNNNNNHNNSQQSVAHVRRFFSLLQQEEYKSLEYPNAKEPPEITKTVASQVRGQAPRKSQDVVVPEGGTTLTPTELPALSAEFVQSLKARPFSPGVSAITKEIPPAIPPNVPAHELETPHTMVTQLDNGVRVVSMETYGQVSVVGAVSALGSQWEQGPSQAHSTQLLEALAFGTTQKRDGLAVAHALQDWGGTRFVNSGREQSLHCIDVLRPNVDKAMGLLTECLLEPLFDPLEVEEAKQVIQHQAMDLPPELWLGEALQVAAYGEDQSLGQPHFCPPGTTLDHLTAASIEQYWKTHFLDNPREIVIAGAGVRHDTLIRLAEQNFGHLQHQDHPERKLKPTVYRGGQCNIPHSSPHTEDDEFVRVGLVWPACGWHGDDLVATCVLQTLLGGGNSFSAGGPGKGMYSRLYRHVLNGYKWAESAEATTAFYNDTGLWGLTGKCVPKQATNLIKVLAEQAVRLAIQPVTDEELDRARNMLKNNVLTQLESRLVLFEDMGRQVLTYGKREDMLTTCTRIDSITQEDLMRVARMSLQHPPSLAAVGKNLDYVPRQDEVAAWFRG
;
A
#
# COMPACT_ATOMS: atom_id res chain seq x y z
N VAL A 1 2.09 -21.51 -2.02
CA VAL A 1 3.13 -20.48 -1.82
C VAL A 1 2.41 -19.14 -1.73
N ASN A 2 2.03 -18.71 -0.52
CA ASN A 2 1.30 -17.47 -0.27
C ASN A 2 2.03 -16.71 0.84
N ASN A 3 2.63 -15.57 0.51
CA ASN A 3 2.97 -14.46 1.40
C ASN A 3 3.80 -13.43 0.60
N ASN A 4 3.18 -12.33 0.19
CA ASN A 4 3.86 -11.07 -0.16
C ASN A 4 2.83 -9.94 -0.42
N ASN A 5 2.11 -9.54 0.63
CA ASN A 5 1.38 -8.27 0.63
C ASN A 5 1.67 -7.49 1.92
N ASN A 6 2.96 -7.45 2.29
CA ASN A 6 3.41 -6.83 3.54
C ASN A 6 4.88 -6.39 3.45
N ASN A 7 5.19 -5.41 2.57
CA ASN A 7 6.55 -4.87 2.44
C ASN A 7 6.59 -3.44 1.91
N ASN A 8 6.41 -2.44 2.79
CA ASN A 8 6.95 -1.11 2.53
C ASN A 8 7.38 -0.30 3.78
N HIS A 9 7.45 -0.93 4.97
CA HIS A 9 7.86 -0.25 6.21
C HIS A 9 8.80 -1.02 7.15
N ASN A 10 9.07 -2.32 6.93
CA ASN A 10 9.63 -3.20 7.98
C ASN A 10 11.07 -3.73 7.78
N ASN A 11 11.85 -3.13 6.88
CA ASN A 11 13.27 -3.48 6.69
C ASN A 11 14.17 -2.88 7.80
N SER A 12 14.17 -3.47 9.00
CA SER A 12 15.21 -3.16 10.02
C SER A 12 15.47 -4.20 11.13
N GLN A 13 14.55 -5.11 11.47
CA GLN A 13 14.65 -5.84 12.76
C GLN A 13 15.37 -7.21 12.77
N GLN A 14 15.68 -7.84 11.62
CA GLN A 14 16.24 -9.22 11.59
C GLN A 14 17.79 -9.33 11.51
N SER A 15 18.56 -8.25 11.59
CA SER A 15 20.03 -8.30 11.53
C SER A 15 20.75 -8.33 12.90
N VAL A 16 20.04 -8.04 14.00
CA VAL A 16 20.63 -7.66 15.30
C VAL A 16 21.43 -8.79 15.98
N ALA A 17 21.12 -10.06 15.69
CA ALA A 17 21.75 -11.22 16.34
C ALA A 17 23.20 -11.50 15.89
N HIS A 18 23.52 -11.34 14.59
CA HIS A 18 24.87 -11.65 14.08
C HIS A 18 25.86 -10.50 14.26
N VAL A 19 25.40 -9.24 14.17
CA VAL A 19 26.27 -8.05 14.18
C VAL A 19 27.06 -7.91 15.50
N ARG A 20 26.48 -8.31 16.64
CA ARG A 20 27.12 -8.22 17.97
C ARG A 20 28.42 -9.03 18.11
N ARG A 21 28.65 -10.05 17.28
CA ARG A 21 29.89 -10.87 17.34
C ARG A 21 30.99 -10.40 16.40
N PHE A 22 30.69 -9.48 15.48
CA PHE A 22 31.65 -8.92 14.53
C PHE A 22 32.35 -7.67 15.10
N PHE A 23 31.60 -6.80 15.80
CA PHE A 23 32.14 -5.55 16.34
C PHE A 23 33.13 -5.70 17.50
N SER A 24 33.16 -6.84 18.20
CA SER A 24 34.12 -7.09 19.29
C SER A 24 35.54 -7.45 18.82
N LEU A 25 35.80 -7.45 17.50
CA LEU A 25 37.10 -7.78 16.90
C LEU A 25 37.73 -6.60 16.13
N LEU A 26 37.09 -5.44 16.10
CA LEU A 26 37.51 -4.24 15.34
C LEU A 26 37.91 -3.06 16.26
N GLN A 27 38.33 -3.33 17.50
CA GLN A 27 38.63 -2.30 18.50
C GLN A 27 40.11 -2.22 18.91
N GLN A 28 41.02 -2.60 18.01
CA GLN A 28 42.45 -2.32 18.12
C GLN A 28 43.02 -1.86 16.75
N GLU A 29 44.09 -1.06 16.84
CA GLU A 29 44.88 -0.43 15.75
C GLU A 29 44.27 0.79 15.03
N GLU A 30 45.17 1.65 14.52
CA GLU A 30 44.91 3.05 14.15
C GLU A 30 44.52 3.21 12.67
N TYR A 31 43.41 3.92 12.40
CA TYR A 31 43.10 4.35 11.03
C TYR A 31 43.95 5.54 10.60
N LYS A 32 44.87 5.31 9.67
CA LYS A 32 45.46 6.36 8.81
C LYS A 32 44.83 6.32 7.43
N SER A 33 44.70 7.50 6.83
CA SER A 33 44.13 7.71 5.50
C SER A 33 44.92 6.97 4.42
N LEU A 34 44.21 6.32 3.48
CA LEU A 34 44.77 5.80 2.24
C LEU A 34 44.08 6.44 1.03
N GLU A 35 44.90 6.93 0.10
CA GLU A 35 44.48 7.43 -1.20
C GLU A 35 44.21 6.26 -2.16
N TYR A 36 43.38 6.46 -3.19
CA TYR A 36 43.10 5.45 -4.21
C TYR A 36 44.12 5.51 -5.37
N PRO A 37 44.91 4.46 -5.63
CA PRO A 37 45.70 4.33 -6.85
C PRO A 37 44.87 3.73 -8.01
N ASN A 38 45.31 3.99 -9.24
CA ASN A 38 44.58 3.63 -10.47
C ASN A 38 44.54 2.13 -10.79
N ALA A 39 43.54 1.75 -11.61
CA ALA A 39 43.12 0.38 -11.88
C ALA A 39 44.13 -0.51 -12.64
N LYS A 40 44.04 -1.82 -12.36
CA LYS A 40 44.38 -2.92 -13.28
C LYS A 40 43.34 -4.05 -13.15
N GLU A 41 43.34 -4.91 -14.17
CA GLU A 41 42.37 -5.95 -14.59
C GLU A 41 41.64 -6.78 -13.50
N PRO A 42 40.42 -7.29 -13.81
CA PRO A 42 39.62 -8.10 -12.87
C PRO A 42 40.16 -9.54 -12.72
N PRO A 43 40.08 -10.14 -11.51
CA PRO A 43 40.60 -11.49 -11.25
C PRO A 43 39.63 -12.62 -11.67
N GLU A 44 40.18 -13.77 -12.07
CA GLU A 44 39.43 -14.99 -12.37
C GLU A 44 38.84 -15.67 -11.13
N ILE A 45 37.63 -16.23 -11.26
CA ILE A 45 36.94 -16.97 -10.19
C ILE A 45 37.33 -18.45 -10.25
N THR A 46 38.20 -18.89 -9.34
CA THR A 46 38.49 -20.32 -9.12
C THR A 46 37.69 -20.89 -7.95
N LYS A 47 37.29 -22.17 -8.06
CA LYS A 47 36.48 -22.88 -7.06
C LYS A 47 37.38 -23.61 -6.04
N THR A 48 37.07 -23.47 -4.76
CA THR A 48 37.82 -24.15 -3.67
C THR A 48 36.95 -25.21 -3.00
N VAL A 49 37.51 -26.41 -2.78
CA VAL A 49 36.89 -27.54 -2.08
C VAL A 49 37.45 -27.60 -0.65
N ALA A 50 36.61 -27.90 0.35
CA ALA A 50 36.99 -27.90 1.76
C ALA A 50 37.37 -29.30 2.30
N SER A 51 38.31 -29.36 3.26
CA SER A 51 38.75 -30.60 3.91
C SER A 51 39.00 -30.44 5.44
N GLN A 52 38.46 -31.40 6.19
CA GLN A 52 38.84 -32.00 7.50
C GLN A 52 40.23 -31.61 8.11
N VAL A 53 40.58 -31.61 9.44
CA VAL A 53 40.04 -32.18 10.74
C VAL A 53 40.94 -31.68 11.94
N ARG A 54 40.82 -31.84 13.29
CA ARG A 54 40.00 -32.51 14.37
C ARG A 54 40.20 -31.78 15.74
N GLY A 55 39.33 -32.03 16.75
CA GLY A 55 39.67 -32.03 18.20
C GLY A 55 39.28 -30.78 19.02
N GLN A 56 39.07 -30.80 20.35
CA GLN A 56 39.06 -31.87 21.40
C GLN A 56 37.91 -31.62 22.44
N ALA A 57 37.81 -32.41 23.51
CA ALA A 57 36.71 -32.42 24.53
C ALA A 57 37.27 -32.73 25.96
N PRO A 58 36.51 -33.14 27.01
CA PRO A 58 35.11 -32.91 27.44
C PRO A 58 34.99 -32.50 28.95
N ARG A 59 33.77 -32.35 29.51
CA ARG A 59 33.47 -32.53 30.96
C ARG A 59 31.99 -32.93 31.23
N LYS A 60 31.69 -33.42 32.44
CA LYS A 60 30.43 -34.11 32.86
C LYS A 60 29.46 -33.16 33.61
N SER A 61 28.21 -33.49 34.00
CA SER A 61 27.45 -34.76 34.09
C SER A 61 25.93 -34.53 34.21
N GLN A 62 25.12 -35.47 33.68
CA GLN A 62 23.86 -36.09 34.20
C GLN A 62 22.91 -35.32 35.15
N ASP A 63 21.58 -35.42 35.05
CA ASP A 63 20.68 -36.09 34.09
C ASP A 63 19.28 -35.46 34.11
N VAL A 64 18.65 -35.28 32.94
CA VAL A 64 17.18 -35.19 32.75
C VAL A 64 16.87 -35.88 31.42
N VAL A 65 15.95 -36.84 31.41
CA VAL A 65 15.62 -37.61 30.19
C VAL A 65 14.50 -36.93 29.41
N VAL A 66 14.82 -36.46 28.21
CA VAL A 66 13.87 -36.06 27.17
C VAL A 66 14.17 -36.90 25.92
N PRO A 67 13.16 -37.45 25.22
CA PRO A 67 13.37 -38.17 23.97
C PRO A 67 13.67 -37.17 22.83
N GLU A 68 14.94 -36.79 22.68
CA GLU A 68 15.41 -36.03 21.51
C GLU A 68 15.34 -36.90 20.24
N GLY A 69 14.63 -36.43 19.21
CA GLY A 69 14.36 -37.21 18.00
C GLY A 69 13.89 -36.36 16.81
N GLY A 70 14.36 -35.12 16.71
CA GLY A 70 13.95 -34.13 15.70
C GLY A 70 15.11 -33.59 14.85
N THR A 71 16.06 -34.46 14.47
CA THR A 71 17.27 -34.07 13.73
C THR A 71 17.06 -34.07 12.21
N THR A 72 17.52 -33.02 11.53
CA THR A 72 17.61 -32.95 10.07
C THR A 72 18.51 -34.06 9.52
N LEU A 73 18.02 -34.82 8.54
CA LEU A 73 18.78 -35.92 7.92
C LEU A 73 20.12 -35.43 7.33
N THR A 74 21.22 -36.05 7.76
CA THR A 74 22.54 -35.84 7.19
C THR A 74 22.67 -36.55 5.83
N PRO A 75 23.65 -36.17 4.97
CA PRO A 75 23.92 -36.87 3.71
C PRO A 75 24.18 -38.38 3.85
N THR A 76 24.62 -38.82 5.03
CA THR A 76 24.84 -40.22 5.40
C THR A 76 23.59 -40.97 5.85
N GLU A 77 22.48 -40.28 6.15
CA GLU A 77 21.22 -40.87 6.60
C GLU A 77 20.16 -40.93 5.48
N LEU A 78 20.32 -40.19 4.39
CA LEU A 78 19.50 -40.34 3.18
C LEU A 78 19.35 -41.79 2.68
N PRO A 79 20.40 -42.65 2.70
CA PRO A 79 20.27 -44.07 2.33
C PRO A 79 19.44 -44.91 3.31
N ALA A 80 19.11 -44.40 4.50
CA ALA A 80 18.33 -45.08 5.52
C ALA A 80 16.81 -44.80 5.43
N LEU A 81 16.38 -43.93 4.50
CA LEU A 81 14.98 -43.83 4.10
C LEU A 81 14.49 -45.22 3.66
N SER A 82 13.45 -45.75 4.31
CA SER A 82 13.09 -47.15 4.15
C SER A 82 12.79 -47.50 2.69
N ALA A 83 13.16 -48.72 2.28
CA ALA A 83 12.88 -49.20 0.93
C ALA A 83 11.39 -49.09 0.61
N GLU A 84 10.51 -49.34 1.59
CA GLU A 84 9.06 -49.18 1.52
C GLU A 84 8.63 -47.73 1.28
N PHE A 85 9.24 -46.74 1.95
CA PHE A 85 8.96 -45.32 1.72
C PHE A 85 9.36 -44.91 0.29
N VAL A 86 10.59 -45.26 -0.13
CA VAL A 86 11.07 -45.00 -1.50
C VAL A 86 10.23 -45.75 -2.55
N GLN A 87 9.73 -46.94 -2.23
CA GLN A 87 8.88 -47.74 -3.11
C GLN A 87 7.44 -47.21 -3.15
N SER A 88 6.93 -46.63 -2.07
CA SER A 88 5.64 -45.92 -2.05
C SER A 88 5.67 -44.65 -2.91
N LEU A 89 6.77 -43.91 -2.91
CA LEU A 89 7.01 -42.76 -3.78
C LEU A 89 7.16 -43.16 -5.27
N LYS A 90 7.66 -44.39 -5.53
CA LYS A 90 7.71 -44.96 -6.89
C LYS A 90 6.36 -45.53 -7.35
N ALA A 91 5.55 -46.05 -6.42
CA ALA A 91 4.21 -46.57 -6.68
C ALA A 91 3.13 -45.47 -6.77
N ARG A 92 3.39 -44.30 -6.17
CA ARG A 92 2.71 -43.03 -6.43
C ARG A 92 3.64 -42.12 -7.24
N PRO A 93 3.94 -42.45 -8.51
CA PRO A 93 4.76 -41.57 -9.34
C PRO A 93 4.10 -40.19 -9.35
N PHE A 94 4.87 -39.17 -8.98
CA PHE A 94 4.46 -37.79 -9.20
C PHE A 94 4.60 -37.52 -10.71
N SER A 95 3.65 -38.05 -11.47
CA SER A 95 3.42 -37.73 -12.87
C SER A 95 2.69 -36.38 -12.87
N PRO A 96 3.36 -35.24 -13.12
CA PRO A 96 2.63 -34.05 -13.50
C PRO A 96 1.85 -34.39 -14.77
N GLY A 97 0.52 -34.41 -14.68
CA GLY A 97 -0.37 -34.45 -15.86
C GLY A 97 -0.30 -33.17 -16.71
N VAL A 98 0.55 -32.23 -16.30
CA VAL A 98 0.89 -30.98 -16.95
C VAL A 98 2.12 -31.21 -17.81
N SER A 99 2.06 -30.86 -19.10
CA SER A 99 3.27 -30.76 -19.92
C SER A 99 4.23 -29.72 -19.33
N ALA A 100 5.51 -29.75 -19.72
CA ALA A 100 6.45 -28.69 -19.35
C ALA A 100 5.82 -27.31 -19.61
N ILE A 101 5.86 -26.43 -18.60
CA ILE A 101 5.16 -25.13 -18.55
C ILE A 101 5.46 -24.30 -19.82
N THR A 102 6.67 -24.44 -20.36
CA THR A 102 7.04 -24.02 -21.71
C THR A 102 7.30 -25.23 -22.63
N LYS A 103 6.29 -25.64 -23.41
CA LYS A 103 6.54 -26.40 -24.66
C LYS A 103 7.24 -25.53 -25.71
N GLU A 104 6.92 -24.24 -25.70
CA GLU A 104 7.58 -23.20 -26.47
C GLU A 104 8.13 -22.18 -25.47
N ILE A 105 9.40 -21.82 -25.60
CA ILE A 105 9.99 -20.72 -24.85
C ILE A 105 9.43 -19.43 -25.46
N PRO A 106 8.75 -18.54 -24.71
CA PRO A 106 8.32 -17.24 -25.23
C PRO A 106 9.52 -16.50 -25.82
N PRO A 107 9.41 -15.83 -26.98
CA PRO A 107 10.54 -15.23 -27.68
C PRO A 107 11.39 -14.41 -26.71
N ALA A 108 12.60 -14.90 -26.47
CA ALA A 108 13.23 -14.79 -25.16
C ALA A 108 13.81 -13.39 -24.94
N ILE A 109 12.99 -12.52 -24.33
CA ILE A 109 13.25 -11.10 -24.11
C ILE A 109 13.30 -10.31 -25.44
N PRO A 110 12.43 -9.30 -25.68
CA PRO A 110 12.59 -8.43 -26.85
C PRO A 110 13.99 -7.84 -26.87
N PRO A 111 14.70 -7.89 -28.02
CA PRO A 111 16.13 -7.60 -28.09
C PRO A 111 16.41 -6.18 -27.62
N ASN A 112 17.47 -6.02 -26.82
CA ASN A 112 17.87 -4.72 -26.29
C ASN A 112 18.22 -3.75 -27.44
N VAL A 113 17.29 -2.84 -27.74
CA VAL A 113 17.52 -1.72 -28.65
C VAL A 113 18.55 -0.77 -28.01
N PRO A 114 19.57 -0.30 -28.75
CA PRO A 114 20.56 0.64 -28.21
C PRO A 114 19.93 1.91 -27.64
N ALA A 115 20.42 2.40 -26.51
CA ALA A 115 19.82 3.55 -25.81
C ALA A 115 19.81 4.87 -26.60
N HIS A 116 20.51 4.96 -27.73
CA HIS A 116 20.48 6.10 -28.66
C HIS A 116 19.43 5.98 -29.78
N GLU A 117 18.82 4.80 -29.93
CA GLU A 117 17.66 4.53 -30.80
C GLU A 117 16.34 4.56 -29.99
N LEU A 118 16.41 4.72 -28.67
CA LEU A 118 15.25 4.86 -27.80
C LEU A 118 14.76 6.30 -27.76
N GLU A 119 13.48 6.51 -27.99
CA GLU A 119 12.81 7.78 -27.74
C GLU A 119 12.71 8.05 -26.22
N THR A 120 12.54 9.31 -25.81
CA THR A 120 12.28 9.63 -24.41
C THR A 120 10.89 9.11 -24.02
N PRO A 121 10.75 8.36 -22.91
CA PRO A 121 9.44 7.98 -22.38
C PRO A 121 8.50 9.17 -22.14
N HIS A 122 7.40 9.20 -22.87
CA HIS A 122 6.30 10.13 -22.68
C HIS A 122 5.02 9.39 -22.26
N THR A 123 4.17 10.05 -21.47
CA THR A 123 2.84 9.52 -21.16
C THR A 123 1.89 9.87 -22.30
N MET A 124 1.27 8.86 -22.89
CA MET A 124 0.27 9.03 -23.95
C MET A 124 -1.11 8.68 -23.40
N VAL A 125 -2.13 9.47 -23.74
CA VAL A 125 -3.53 9.28 -23.34
C VAL A 125 -4.41 9.32 -24.59
N THR A 126 -5.25 8.30 -24.75
CA THR A 126 -6.28 8.19 -25.79
C THR A 126 -7.62 7.87 -25.14
N GLN A 127 -8.73 8.26 -25.75
CA GLN A 127 -10.08 7.88 -25.31
C GLN A 127 -10.75 7.05 -26.43
N LEU A 128 -11.40 5.95 -26.07
CA LEU A 128 -12.21 5.13 -26.97
C LEU A 128 -13.62 5.72 -27.15
N ASP A 129 -14.33 5.31 -28.21
CA ASP A 129 -15.65 5.88 -28.56
C ASP A 129 -16.71 5.71 -27.45
N ASN A 130 -16.62 4.66 -26.64
CA ASN A 130 -17.51 4.44 -25.49
C ASN A 130 -17.11 5.22 -24.22
N GLY A 131 -15.98 5.93 -24.25
CA GLY A 131 -15.47 6.76 -23.15
C GLY A 131 -14.42 6.10 -22.26
N VAL A 132 -14.06 4.83 -22.48
CA VAL A 132 -12.91 4.21 -21.79
C VAL A 132 -11.66 5.01 -22.12
N ARG A 133 -10.89 5.37 -21.09
CA ARG A 133 -9.62 6.09 -21.22
C ARG A 133 -8.47 5.08 -21.26
N VAL A 134 -7.46 5.33 -22.09
CA VAL A 134 -6.29 4.45 -22.27
C VAL A 134 -5.03 5.28 -22.05
N VAL A 135 -4.22 4.93 -21.05
CA VAL A 135 -2.96 5.62 -20.72
C VAL A 135 -1.78 4.66 -20.73
N SER A 136 -0.66 5.08 -21.32
CA SER A 136 0.57 4.29 -21.25
C SER A 136 1.82 5.15 -21.21
N MET A 137 2.86 4.59 -20.60
CA MET A 137 4.23 5.10 -20.68
C MET A 137 5.16 3.92 -20.92
N GLU A 138 6.01 4.02 -21.93
CA GLU A 138 7.05 3.04 -22.22
C GLU A 138 8.19 3.18 -21.18
N THR A 139 8.82 2.08 -20.81
CA THR A 139 9.92 2.01 -19.81
C THR A 139 11.13 1.24 -20.32
N TYR A 140 11.01 0.58 -21.47
CA TYR A 140 12.01 -0.31 -22.11
C TYR A 140 12.52 -1.50 -21.27
N GLY A 141 12.20 -1.57 -19.98
CA GLY A 141 12.47 -2.73 -19.11
C GLY A 141 11.62 -3.95 -19.49
N GLN A 142 12.12 -5.16 -19.20
CA GLN A 142 11.61 -6.43 -19.76
C GLN A 142 10.25 -6.91 -19.23
N VAL A 143 9.64 -6.15 -18.32
CA VAL A 143 8.44 -6.50 -17.57
C VAL A 143 7.45 -5.33 -17.63
N SER A 144 6.16 -5.62 -17.77
CA SER A 144 5.09 -4.65 -18.02
C SER A 144 3.97 -4.84 -16.99
N VAL A 145 3.44 -3.74 -16.44
CA VAL A 145 2.17 -3.78 -15.68
C VAL A 145 1.06 -3.33 -16.61
N VAL A 146 0.00 -4.14 -16.72
CA VAL A 146 -1.24 -3.78 -17.43
C VAL A 146 -2.43 -3.96 -16.50
N GLY A 147 -3.37 -3.03 -16.51
CA GLY A 147 -4.46 -3.00 -15.55
C GLY A 147 -5.57 -2.01 -15.89
N ALA A 148 -6.63 -2.05 -15.09
CA ALA A 148 -7.70 -1.07 -15.05
C ALA A 148 -7.68 -0.33 -13.71
N VAL A 149 -7.84 0.99 -13.75
CA VAL A 149 -8.19 1.83 -12.60
C VAL A 149 -9.58 2.40 -12.86
N SER A 150 -10.47 2.32 -11.89
CA SER A 150 -11.88 2.70 -12.06
C SER A 150 -12.39 3.52 -10.89
N ALA A 151 -13.40 4.38 -11.13
CA ALA A 151 -14.08 5.14 -10.07
C ALA A 151 -15.07 4.29 -9.26
N LEU A 152 -14.80 3.00 -9.08
CA LEU A 152 -15.48 2.11 -8.13
C LEU A 152 -14.84 2.27 -6.75
N GLY A 153 -15.64 2.39 -5.70
CA GLY A 153 -15.14 2.60 -4.34
C GLY A 153 -16.28 2.70 -3.32
N SER A 154 -15.98 2.56 -2.03
CA SER A 154 -17.01 2.43 -0.99
C SER A 154 -17.89 3.68 -0.79
N GLN A 155 -17.53 4.84 -1.37
CA GLN A 155 -18.42 6.00 -1.40
C GLN A 155 -19.76 5.75 -2.12
N TRP A 156 -19.79 4.76 -3.02
CA TRP A 156 -21.00 4.41 -3.76
C TRP A 156 -21.97 3.53 -2.96
N GLU A 157 -21.58 3.02 -1.79
CA GLU A 157 -22.38 2.09 -0.99
C GLU A 157 -23.57 2.80 -0.34
N GLN A 158 -24.77 2.52 -0.86
CA GLN A 158 -26.02 3.14 -0.41
C GLN A 158 -26.62 2.38 0.78
N GLY A 159 -26.04 2.63 1.96
CA GLY A 159 -26.58 2.20 3.24
C GLY A 159 -26.37 0.71 3.56
N PRO A 160 -27.03 0.19 4.61
CA PRO A 160 -26.69 -1.11 5.19
C PRO A 160 -26.76 -2.31 4.22
N SER A 161 -27.61 -2.24 3.19
CA SER A 161 -27.73 -3.30 2.17
C SER A 161 -26.59 -3.35 1.15
N GLN A 162 -25.73 -2.34 1.10
CA GLN A 162 -24.55 -2.30 0.22
C GLN A 162 -23.22 -2.13 0.98
N ALA A 163 -23.25 -1.89 2.29
CA ALA A 163 -22.05 -1.70 3.11
C ALA A 163 -21.06 -2.87 2.96
N HIS A 164 -19.81 -2.53 2.65
CA HIS A 164 -18.65 -3.39 2.36
C HIS A 164 -18.70 -4.16 1.03
N SER A 165 -19.60 -3.80 0.10
CA SER A 165 -19.64 -4.41 -1.25
C SER A 165 -18.35 -4.20 -2.04
N THR A 166 -17.66 -3.06 -1.85
CA THR A 166 -16.38 -2.76 -2.49
C THR A 166 -15.27 -3.68 -1.98
N GLN A 167 -15.18 -3.87 -0.66
CA GLN A 167 -14.19 -4.79 -0.07
C GLN A 167 -14.45 -6.25 -0.49
N LEU A 168 -15.72 -6.64 -0.63
CA LEU A 168 -16.09 -7.97 -1.12
C LEU A 168 -15.76 -8.17 -2.61
N LEU A 169 -15.90 -7.14 -3.45
CA LEU A 169 -15.41 -7.18 -4.83
C LEU A 169 -13.88 -7.28 -4.91
N GLU A 170 -13.13 -6.61 -4.02
CA GLU A 170 -11.67 -6.78 -3.93
C GLU A 170 -11.28 -8.22 -3.52
N ALA A 171 -11.97 -8.80 -2.53
CA ALA A 171 -11.73 -10.17 -2.08
C ALA A 171 -12.03 -11.22 -3.17
N LEU A 172 -13.07 -10.99 -3.97
CA LEU A 172 -13.49 -11.85 -5.09
C LEU A 172 -12.72 -11.59 -6.40
N ALA A 173 -11.91 -10.52 -6.48
CA ALA A 173 -11.18 -10.19 -7.69
C ALA A 173 -10.18 -11.31 -8.06
N PHE A 174 -10.20 -11.72 -9.34
CA PHE A 174 -9.50 -12.90 -9.86
C PHE A 174 -9.93 -14.25 -9.22
N GLY A 175 -11.17 -14.34 -8.73
CA GLY A 175 -11.88 -15.60 -8.46
C GLY A 175 -12.43 -16.26 -9.73
N THR A 176 -13.51 -17.03 -9.61
CA THR A 176 -14.12 -17.73 -10.75
C THR A 176 -14.79 -16.77 -11.76
N THR A 177 -14.66 -17.09 -13.04
CA THR A 177 -15.22 -16.37 -14.19
C THR A 177 -16.23 -17.25 -14.93
N GLN A 178 -16.97 -16.66 -15.88
CA GLN A 178 -17.86 -17.42 -16.77
C GLN A 178 -17.11 -18.39 -17.72
N LYS A 179 -15.76 -18.37 -17.74
CA LYS A 179 -14.91 -19.16 -18.63
C LYS A 179 -13.91 -20.07 -17.91
N ARG A 180 -13.58 -19.79 -16.64
CA ARG A 180 -12.59 -20.52 -15.83
C ARG A 180 -12.97 -20.52 -14.36
N ASP A 181 -12.75 -21.65 -13.68
CA ASP A 181 -12.69 -21.65 -12.22
C ASP A 181 -11.47 -20.84 -11.70
N GLY A 182 -11.54 -20.36 -10.47
CA GLY A 182 -10.49 -19.56 -9.84
C GLY A 182 -9.13 -20.28 -9.74
N LEU A 183 -9.13 -21.62 -9.75
CA LEU A 183 -7.90 -22.42 -9.79
C LEU A 183 -7.24 -22.35 -11.18
N ALA A 184 -8.01 -22.41 -12.26
CA ALA A 184 -7.54 -22.21 -13.63
C ALA A 184 -7.11 -20.75 -13.90
N VAL A 185 -7.76 -19.75 -13.29
CA VAL A 185 -7.28 -18.35 -13.27
C VAL A 185 -5.92 -18.25 -12.57
N ALA A 186 -5.78 -18.87 -11.39
CA ALA A 186 -4.52 -18.87 -10.63
C ALA A 186 -3.38 -19.62 -11.36
N HIS A 187 -3.68 -20.75 -12.02
CA HIS A 187 -2.71 -21.47 -12.85
C HIS A 187 -2.27 -20.65 -14.07
N ALA A 188 -3.20 -19.98 -14.77
CA ALA A 188 -2.87 -19.15 -15.92
C ALA A 188 -1.90 -18.00 -15.55
N LEU A 189 -2.09 -17.37 -14.38
CA LEU A 189 -1.13 -16.40 -13.84
C LEU A 189 0.26 -17.04 -13.57
N GLN A 190 0.28 -18.19 -12.90
CA GLN A 190 1.52 -18.87 -12.50
C GLN A 190 2.34 -19.38 -13.70
N ASP A 191 1.69 -19.93 -14.73
CA ASP A 191 2.33 -20.40 -15.97
C ASP A 191 3.11 -19.30 -16.71
N TRP A 192 2.74 -18.04 -16.51
CA TRP A 192 3.38 -16.88 -17.14
C TRP A 192 4.34 -16.13 -16.21
N GLY A 193 4.47 -16.58 -14.96
CA GLY A 193 5.18 -15.86 -13.88
C GLY A 193 4.51 -14.55 -13.47
N GLY A 194 3.19 -14.42 -13.71
CA GLY A 194 2.45 -13.18 -13.50
C GLY A 194 2.02 -12.96 -12.04
N THR A 195 2.17 -11.73 -11.55
CA THR A 195 1.68 -11.33 -10.22
C THR A 195 0.47 -10.41 -10.38
N ARG A 196 -0.66 -10.77 -9.75
CA ARG A 196 -1.83 -9.88 -9.67
C ARG A 196 -1.69 -8.89 -8.50
N PHE A 197 -2.17 -7.67 -8.69
CA PHE A 197 -2.39 -6.70 -7.62
C PHE A 197 -3.81 -6.14 -7.73
N VAL A 198 -4.47 -6.02 -6.59
CA VAL A 198 -5.79 -5.41 -6.41
C VAL A 198 -5.71 -4.53 -5.16
N ASN A 199 -6.39 -3.39 -5.20
CA ASN A 199 -6.53 -2.45 -4.08
C ASN A 199 -7.76 -1.58 -4.35
N SER A 200 -8.73 -1.61 -3.45
CA SER A 200 -9.90 -0.73 -3.47
C SER A 200 -9.83 0.35 -2.39
N GLY A 201 -10.64 1.40 -2.56
CA GLY A 201 -10.68 2.51 -1.64
C GLY A 201 -12.04 3.20 -1.63
N ARG A 202 -12.10 4.42 -1.11
CA ARG A 202 -13.35 5.18 -1.02
C ARG A 202 -13.86 5.66 -2.38
N GLU A 203 -12.99 6.17 -3.25
CA GLU A 203 -13.42 6.71 -4.56
C GLU A 203 -13.00 5.87 -5.77
N GLN A 204 -11.95 5.04 -5.63
CA GLN A 204 -11.27 4.41 -6.76
C GLN A 204 -10.75 3.01 -6.40
N SER A 205 -10.75 2.12 -7.38
CA SER A 205 -10.23 0.75 -7.26
C SER A 205 -9.32 0.41 -8.45
N LEU A 206 -8.20 -0.27 -8.18
CA LEU A 206 -7.22 -0.68 -9.18
C LEU A 206 -7.11 -2.21 -9.25
N HIS A 207 -6.96 -2.73 -10.46
CA HIS A 207 -6.77 -4.14 -10.76
C HIS A 207 -5.72 -4.26 -11.86
N CYS A 208 -4.59 -4.92 -11.59
CA CYS A 208 -3.53 -5.07 -12.59
C CYS A 208 -2.77 -6.39 -12.48
N ILE A 209 -2.08 -6.73 -13.55
CA ILE A 209 -1.16 -7.87 -13.62
C ILE A 209 0.22 -7.39 -14.05
N ASP A 210 1.22 -7.76 -13.27
CA ASP A 210 2.64 -7.63 -13.58
C ASP A 210 3.11 -8.88 -14.35
N VAL A 211 3.56 -8.73 -15.60
CA VAL A 211 4.01 -9.83 -16.48
C VAL A 211 5.20 -9.47 -17.35
N LEU A 212 5.96 -10.48 -17.78
CA LEU A 212 6.94 -10.34 -18.88
C LEU A 212 6.26 -9.83 -20.16
N ARG A 213 6.92 -8.93 -20.92
CA ARG A 213 6.38 -8.32 -22.16
C ARG A 213 5.65 -9.29 -23.12
N PRO A 214 6.16 -10.49 -23.44
CA PRO A 214 5.48 -11.42 -24.36
C PRO A 214 4.13 -11.95 -23.87
N ASN A 215 3.77 -11.74 -22.60
CA ASN A 215 2.51 -12.17 -22.01
C ASN A 215 1.50 -11.04 -21.80
N VAL A 216 1.78 -9.78 -22.22
CA VAL A 216 0.86 -8.63 -22.04
C VAL A 216 -0.51 -8.87 -22.68
N ASP A 217 -0.55 -9.39 -23.91
CA ASP A 217 -1.80 -9.71 -24.61
C ASP A 217 -2.64 -10.75 -23.83
N LYS A 218 -1.98 -11.76 -23.22
CA LYS A 218 -2.63 -12.79 -22.39
C LYS A 218 -3.12 -12.23 -21.06
N ALA A 219 -2.30 -11.41 -20.43
CA ALA A 219 -2.60 -10.77 -19.15
C ALA A 219 -3.80 -9.82 -19.28
N MET A 220 -3.84 -9.01 -20.35
CA MET A 220 -4.98 -8.14 -20.63
C MET A 220 -6.26 -8.93 -20.91
N GLY A 221 -6.18 -10.05 -21.64
CA GLY A 221 -7.33 -10.96 -21.83
C GLY A 221 -7.84 -11.58 -20.52
N LEU A 222 -6.94 -12.05 -19.65
CA LEU A 222 -7.31 -12.63 -18.35
C LEU A 222 -7.88 -11.58 -17.39
N LEU A 223 -7.28 -10.38 -17.34
CA LEU A 223 -7.78 -9.23 -16.59
C LEU A 223 -9.20 -8.85 -17.03
N THR A 224 -9.43 -8.79 -18.35
CA THR A 224 -10.74 -8.47 -18.93
C THR A 224 -11.78 -9.49 -18.50
N GLU A 225 -11.47 -10.78 -18.60
CA GLU A 225 -12.37 -11.85 -18.18
C GLU A 225 -12.72 -11.77 -16.68
N CYS A 226 -11.73 -11.50 -15.82
CA CYS A 226 -11.95 -11.32 -14.38
C CYS A 226 -12.73 -10.04 -14.00
N LEU A 227 -12.79 -9.03 -14.89
CA LEU A 227 -13.46 -7.75 -14.63
C LEU A 227 -14.83 -7.62 -15.30
N LEU A 228 -15.00 -8.19 -16.49
CA LEU A 228 -16.22 -8.06 -17.32
C LEU A 228 -17.09 -9.32 -17.30
N GLU A 229 -16.52 -10.48 -16.98
CA GLU A 229 -17.22 -11.77 -16.96
C GLU A 229 -16.99 -12.57 -15.66
N PRO A 230 -16.99 -11.95 -14.45
CA PRO A 230 -16.96 -12.69 -13.20
C PRO A 230 -18.19 -13.58 -13.06
N LEU A 231 -18.06 -14.66 -12.28
CA LEU A 231 -19.16 -15.51 -11.86
C LEU A 231 -19.19 -15.54 -10.33
N PHE A 232 -20.11 -14.80 -9.74
CA PHE A 232 -20.29 -14.71 -8.29
C PHE A 232 -20.95 -15.99 -7.75
N ASP A 233 -20.16 -17.06 -7.58
CA ASP A 233 -20.67 -18.29 -6.96
C ASP A 233 -21.02 -18.04 -5.47
N PRO A 234 -22.19 -18.48 -4.98
CA PRO A 234 -22.56 -18.30 -3.58
C PRO A 234 -21.56 -18.86 -2.56
N LEU A 235 -20.84 -19.94 -2.89
CA LEU A 235 -19.82 -20.50 -2.00
C LEU A 235 -18.57 -19.61 -1.95
N GLU A 236 -18.06 -19.15 -3.10
CA GLU A 236 -16.92 -18.21 -3.15
C GLU A 236 -17.25 -16.89 -2.42
N VAL A 237 -18.52 -16.44 -2.49
CA VAL A 237 -19.00 -15.27 -1.73
C VAL A 237 -18.96 -15.49 -0.21
N GLU A 238 -19.41 -16.64 0.30
CA GLU A 238 -19.34 -16.95 1.73
C GLU A 238 -17.91 -17.21 2.22
N GLU A 239 -17.04 -17.76 1.37
CA GLU A 239 -15.60 -17.90 1.66
C GLU A 239 -14.90 -16.51 1.70
N ALA A 240 -15.20 -15.63 0.75
CA ALA A 240 -14.65 -14.27 0.73
C ALA A 240 -15.09 -13.41 1.93
N LYS A 241 -16.32 -13.58 2.43
CA LYS A 241 -16.75 -12.96 3.70
C LYS A 241 -15.92 -13.43 4.89
N GLN A 242 -15.60 -14.72 4.97
CA GLN A 242 -14.74 -15.27 6.02
C GLN A 242 -13.32 -14.70 5.92
N VAL A 243 -12.77 -14.59 4.70
CA VAL A 243 -11.48 -13.93 4.46
C VAL A 243 -11.49 -12.47 4.94
N ILE A 244 -12.57 -11.71 4.70
CA ILE A 244 -12.72 -10.33 5.19
C ILE A 244 -12.75 -10.27 6.72
N GLN A 245 -13.50 -11.15 7.40
CA GLN A 245 -13.52 -11.20 8.86
C GLN A 245 -12.16 -11.58 9.46
N HIS A 246 -11.40 -12.48 8.81
CA HIS A 246 -10.03 -12.79 9.20
C HIS A 246 -9.09 -11.60 9.00
N GLN A 247 -9.11 -10.96 7.83
CA GLN A 247 -8.33 -9.76 7.55
C GLN A 247 -8.59 -8.65 8.58
N ALA A 248 -9.86 -8.42 8.95
CA ALA A 248 -10.23 -7.39 9.92
C ALA A 248 -9.57 -7.57 11.31
N MET A 249 -9.28 -8.81 11.72
CA MET A 249 -8.54 -9.10 12.96
C MET A 249 -7.03 -8.86 12.83
N ASP A 250 -6.49 -8.94 11.61
CA ASP A 250 -5.06 -8.74 11.30
C ASP A 250 -4.73 -7.29 10.89
N LEU A 251 -5.73 -6.45 10.60
CA LEU A 251 -5.52 -5.05 10.21
C LEU A 251 -4.80 -4.25 11.33
N PRO A 252 -3.69 -3.56 11.02
CA PRO A 252 -2.97 -2.74 12.00
C PRO A 252 -3.86 -1.70 12.69
N PRO A 253 -3.73 -1.45 14.00
CA PRO A 253 -4.58 -0.46 14.68
C PRO A 253 -4.32 0.98 14.21
N GLU A 254 -3.18 1.25 13.59
CA GLU A 254 -2.90 2.48 12.82
C GLU A 254 -3.87 2.67 11.62
N LEU A 255 -4.31 1.61 10.95
CA LEU A 255 -5.27 1.67 9.84
C LEU A 255 -6.70 1.88 10.38
N TRP A 256 -7.04 1.21 11.49
CA TRP A 256 -8.29 1.47 12.23
C TRP A 256 -8.38 2.92 12.72
N LEU A 257 -7.25 3.58 13.04
CA LEU A 257 -7.24 5.01 13.36
C LEU A 257 -7.60 5.87 12.14
N GLY A 258 -7.17 5.49 10.94
CA GLY A 258 -7.59 6.14 9.70
C GLY A 258 -9.10 6.09 9.49
N GLU A 259 -9.70 4.91 9.64
CA GLU A 259 -11.16 4.72 9.57
C GLU A 259 -11.89 5.52 10.64
N ALA A 260 -11.41 5.50 11.89
CA ALA A 260 -12.00 6.26 12.99
C ALA A 260 -11.92 7.79 12.77
N LEU A 261 -10.79 8.31 12.25
CA LEU A 261 -10.64 9.72 11.90
C LEU A 261 -11.62 10.13 10.80
N GLN A 262 -11.87 9.25 9.84
CA GLN A 262 -12.80 9.48 8.74
C GLN A 262 -14.26 9.54 9.22
N VAL A 263 -14.67 8.58 10.07
CA VAL A 263 -15.97 8.60 10.76
C VAL A 263 -16.11 9.88 11.60
N ALA A 264 -15.06 10.26 12.33
CA ALA A 264 -15.04 11.49 13.14
C ALA A 264 -15.02 12.79 12.31
N ALA A 265 -14.69 12.75 11.02
CA ALA A 265 -14.66 13.91 10.12
C ALA A 265 -16.00 14.18 9.43
N TYR A 266 -16.64 13.11 8.94
CA TYR A 266 -17.80 13.21 8.06
C TYR A 266 -19.06 12.56 8.63
N GLY A 267 -18.94 11.58 9.52
CA GLY A 267 -20.06 10.78 10.01
C GLY A 267 -20.53 9.71 9.02
N GLU A 268 -21.01 8.60 9.56
CA GLU A 268 -21.42 7.40 8.79
C GLU A 268 -22.64 7.64 7.88
N ASP A 269 -23.37 8.74 8.06
CA ASP A 269 -24.46 9.17 7.18
C ASP A 269 -23.99 9.83 5.85
N GLN A 270 -22.69 10.03 5.67
CA GLN A 270 -22.08 10.57 4.45
C GLN A 270 -21.14 9.55 3.78
N SER A 271 -21.09 9.57 2.44
CA SER A 271 -20.42 8.54 1.63
C SER A 271 -18.93 8.36 1.95
N LEU A 272 -18.16 9.44 2.12
CA LEU A 272 -16.76 9.33 2.51
C LEU A 272 -16.57 9.00 3.99
N GLY A 273 -17.59 9.20 4.83
CA GLY A 273 -17.56 8.95 6.28
C GLY A 273 -17.92 7.53 6.70
N GLN A 274 -18.49 6.72 5.81
CA GLN A 274 -18.69 5.29 6.06
C GLN A 274 -17.33 4.55 6.18
N PRO A 275 -17.21 3.54 7.05
CA PRO A 275 -16.05 2.66 7.08
C PRO A 275 -15.89 1.90 5.75
N HIS A 276 -14.68 1.91 5.20
CA HIS A 276 -14.34 1.14 4.01
C HIS A 276 -14.10 -0.33 4.40
N PHE A 277 -13.30 -0.56 5.45
CA PHE A 277 -13.04 -1.89 5.99
C PHE A 277 -14.18 -2.34 6.91
N CYS A 278 -14.64 -3.57 6.71
CA CYS A 278 -15.64 -4.23 7.56
C CYS A 278 -15.12 -4.39 9.00
N PRO A 279 -15.79 -3.82 10.03
CA PRO A 279 -15.34 -3.95 11.42
C PRO A 279 -15.42 -5.40 11.92
N PRO A 280 -14.48 -5.87 12.79
CA PRO A 280 -14.47 -7.24 13.29
C PRO A 280 -15.77 -7.62 13.99
N GLY A 281 -16.36 -8.75 13.62
CA GLY A 281 -17.64 -9.23 14.18
C GLY A 281 -18.88 -8.63 13.52
N THR A 282 -18.73 -7.85 12.45
CA THR A 282 -19.86 -7.36 11.64
C THR A 282 -20.37 -8.46 10.71
N THR A 283 -21.65 -8.80 10.83
CA THR A 283 -22.31 -9.77 9.95
C THR A 283 -22.47 -9.23 8.52
N LEU A 284 -22.22 -10.08 7.51
CA LEU A 284 -22.30 -9.74 6.08
C LEU A 284 -23.41 -10.51 5.33
N ASP A 285 -24.44 -10.96 6.04
CA ASP A 285 -25.56 -11.77 5.50
C ASP A 285 -26.32 -11.05 4.37
N HIS A 286 -26.33 -9.71 4.35
CA HIS A 286 -26.94 -8.90 3.29
C HIS A 286 -26.19 -8.98 1.96
N LEU A 287 -24.89 -9.27 1.97
CA LEU A 287 -24.07 -9.37 0.76
C LEU A 287 -24.21 -10.74 0.12
N THR A 288 -25.30 -10.96 -0.60
CA THR A 288 -25.49 -12.14 -1.45
C THR A 288 -24.76 -12.00 -2.79
N ALA A 289 -24.51 -13.12 -3.48
CA ALA A 289 -24.01 -13.14 -4.86
C ALA A 289 -24.80 -12.20 -5.79
N ALA A 290 -26.13 -12.24 -5.74
CA ALA A 290 -27.00 -11.42 -6.59
C ALA A 290 -26.90 -9.91 -6.28
N SER A 291 -26.74 -9.52 -5.00
CA SER A 291 -26.52 -8.11 -4.64
C SER A 291 -25.14 -7.60 -5.04
N ILE A 292 -24.11 -8.44 -4.98
CA ILE A 292 -22.76 -8.08 -5.42
C ILE A 292 -22.68 -8.01 -6.96
N GLU A 293 -23.34 -8.93 -7.67
CA GLU A 293 -23.50 -8.86 -9.12
C GLU A 293 -24.21 -7.58 -9.56
N GLN A 294 -25.27 -7.18 -8.86
CA GLN A 294 -25.98 -5.93 -9.13
C GLN A 294 -25.11 -4.69 -8.82
N TYR A 295 -24.38 -4.69 -7.71
CA TYR A 295 -23.47 -3.59 -7.35
C TYR A 295 -22.33 -3.43 -8.39
N TRP A 296 -21.71 -4.54 -8.79
CA TRP A 296 -20.71 -4.57 -9.85
C TRP A 296 -21.26 -4.07 -11.20
N LYS A 297 -22.48 -4.44 -11.59
CA LYS A 297 -23.15 -3.91 -12.79
C LYS A 297 -23.34 -2.39 -12.71
N THR A 298 -24.07 -1.94 -11.69
CA THR A 298 -24.48 -0.54 -11.49
C THR A 298 -23.30 0.43 -11.35
N HIS A 299 -22.18 0.00 -10.75
CA HIS A 299 -21.06 0.88 -10.43
C HIS A 299 -19.76 0.64 -11.23
N PHE A 300 -19.64 -0.47 -11.97
CA PHE A 300 -18.47 -0.76 -12.80
C PHE A 300 -18.82 -1.09 -14.26
N LEU A 301 -19.53 -2.20 -14.52
CA LEU A 301 -19.75 -2.70 -15.90
C LEU A 301 -20.44 -1.67 -16.79
N ASP A 302 -21.49 -1.04 -16.27
CA ASP A 302 -22.35 -0.11 -17.01
C ASP A 302 -21.75 1.31 -17.14
N ASN A 303 -20.51 1.52 -16.68
CA ASN A 303 -19.88 2.83 -16.58
C ASN A 303 -18.50 2.89 -17.30
N PRO A 304 -18.39 2.55 -18.60
CA PRO A 304 -17.11 2.53 -19.33
C PRO A 304 -16.33 3.84 -19.27
N ARG A 305 -17.03 4.98 -19.18
CA ARG A 305 -16.45 6.32 -18.98
C ARG A 305 -15.57 6.45 -17.74
N GLU A 306 -15.84 5.64 -16.72
CA GLU A 306 -15.18 5.65 -15.41
C GLU A 306 -13.99 4.68 -15.34
N ILE A 307 -13.64 4.03 -16.46
CA ILE A 307 -12.56 3.06 -16.55
C ILE A 307 -11.36 3.69 -17.28
N VAL A 308 -10.20 3.58 -16.66
CA VAL A 308 -8.89 3.91 -17.24
C VAL A 308 -8.07 2.63 -17.37
N ILE A 309 -7.82 2.19 -18.60
CA ILE A 309 -6.86 1.12 -18.88
C ILE A 309 -5.46 1.73 -18.87
N ALA A 310 -4.59 1.27 -17.96
CA ALA A 310 -3.24 1.78 -17.78
C ALA A 310 -2.17 0.72 -18.08
N GLY A 311 -1.08 1.13 -18.73
CA GLY A 311 0.03 0.25 -19.13
C GLY A 311 1.40 0.87 -18.90
N ALA A 312 2.14 0.37 -17.91
CA ALA A 312 3.52 0.78 -17.62
C ALA A 312 4.51 -0.22 -18.23
N GLY A 313 5.34 0.25 -19.18
CA GLY A 313 6.19 -0.60 -20.01
C GLY A 313 5.44 -1.26 -21.16
N VAL A 314 4.42 -0.59 -21.72
CA VAL A 314 3.61 -1.07 -22.85
C VAL A 314 3.53 0.02 -23.92
N ARG A 315 3.70 -0.34 -25.20
CA ARG A 315 3.49 0.57 -26.33
C ARG A 315 2.02 1.00 -26.45
N HIS A 316 1.78 2.28 -26.68
CA HIS A 316 0.44 2.86 -26.73
C HIS A 316 -0.46 2.20 -27.78
N ASP A 317 0.03 2.00 -29.01
CA ASP A 317 -0.75 1.36 -30.10
C ASP A 317 -1.20 -0.08 -29.74
N THR A 318 -0.38 -0.79 -28.98
CA THR A 318 -0.73 -2.12 -28.47
C THR A 318 -1.75 -2.03 -27.34
N LEU A 319 -1.60 -1.10 -26.41
CA LEU A 319 -2.58 -0.93 -25.33
C LEU A 319 -3.94 -0.45 -25.86
N ILE A 320 -3.98 0.48 -26.84
CA ILE A 320 -5.21 0.90 -27.52
C ILE A 320 -5.87 -0.30 -28.19
N ARG A 321 -5.12 -1.07 -29.02
CA ARG A 321 -5.66 -2.25 -29.71
C ARG A 321 -6.27 -3.25 -28.73
N LEU A 322 -5.58 -3.54 -27.62
CA LEU A 322 -6.07 -4.47 -26.61
C LEU A 322 -7.28 -3.89 -25.85
N ALA A 323 -7.26 -2.61 -25.46
CA ALA A 323 -8.37 -1.96 -24.79
C ALA A 323 -9.63 -1.92 -25.65
N GLU A 324 -9.50 -1.60 -26.94
CA GLU A 324 -10.61 -1.63 -27.91
C GLU A 324 -11.18 -3.05 -28.05
N GLN A 325 -10.31 -4.05 -28.27
CA GLN A 325 -10.72 -5.46 -28.40
C GLN A 325 -11.44 -6.01 -27.16
N ASN A 326 -11.09 -5.55 -25.96
CA ASN A 326 -11.56 -6.11 -24.70
C ASN A 326 -12.66 -5.27 -24.03
N PHE A 327 -12.64 -3.95 -24.16
CA PHE A 327 -13.55 -3.01 -23.47
C PHE A 327 -14.36 -2.11 -24.42
N GLY A 328 -14.02 -2.00 -25.71
CA GLY A 328 -14.72 -1.12 -26.67
C GLY A 328 -16.19 -1.47 -26.89
N HIS A 329 -16.57 -2.73 -26.63
CA HIS A 329 -17.96 -3.20 -26.72
C HIS A 329 -18.87 -2.77 -25.55
N LEU A 330 -18.30 -2.25 -24.44
CA LEU A 330 -19.07 -1.82 -23.28
C LEU A 330 -19.95 -0.60 -23.60
N GLN A 331 -21.16 -0.58 -23.04
CA GLN A 331 -22.13 0.49 -23.23
C GLN A 331 -22.43 1.17 -21.90
N HIS A 332 -22.56 2.50 -21.92
CA HIS A 332 -22.92 3.29 -20.75
C HIS A 332 -24.43 3.16 -20.46
N GLN A 333 -24.81 2.79 -19.24
CA GLN A 333 -26.20 2.82 -18.78
C GLN A 333 -26.37 3.83 -17.64
N ASP A 334 -27.40 4.68 -17.74
CA ASP A 334 -27.67 5.71 -16.73
C ASP A 334 -28.47 5.14 -15.55
N HIS A 335 -27.79 4.94 -14.41
CA HIS A 335 -28.39 4.50 -13.15
C HIS A 335 -28.80 5.69 -12.26
N PRO A 336 -30.10 5.96 -12.04
CA PRO A 336 -30.57 7.13 -11.28
C PRO A 336 -30.05 7.24 -9.84
N GLU A 337 -29.71 6.11 -9.23
CA GLU A 337 -29.11 5.92 -7.91
C GLU A 337 -27.62 6.25 -7.85
N ARG A 338 -26.91 6.29 -8.99
CA ARG A 338 -25.49 6.62 -9.08
C ARG A 338 -25.26 8.14 -8.95
N LYS A 339 -25.68 8.71 -7.81
CA LYS A 339 -25.63 10.15 -7.52
C LYS A 339 -25.13 10.40 -6.09
N LEU A 340 -23.85 10.68 -5.97
CA LEU A 340 -23.24 11.11 -4.72
C LEU A 340 -23.78 12.47 -4.29
N LYS A 341 -23.95 12.65 -2.98
CA LYS A 341 -24.12 13.96 -2.36
C LYS A 341 -22.73 14.47 -1.98
N PRO A 342 -22.39 15.76 -2.19
CA PRO A 342 -21.14 16.32 -1.71
C PRO A 342 -21.00 16.08 -0.20
N THR A 343 -19.89 15.45 0.21
CA THR A 343 -19.62 15.20 1.62
C THR A 343 -19.11 16.48 2.29
N VAL A 344 -19.70 16.84 3.43
CA VAL A 344 -19.35 18.04 4.20
C VAL A 344 -18.61 17.66 5.48
N TYR A 345 -17.43 18.24 5.71
CA TYR A 345 -16.71 18.09 6.99
C TYR A 345 -17.50 18.70 8.16
N ARG A 346 -17.59 17.97 9.27
CA ARG A 346 -18.36 18.38 10.46
C ARG A 346 -17.51 18.57 11.72
N GLY A 347 -16.41 17.84 11.84
CA GLY A 347 -15.76 17.62 13.14
C GLY A 347 -16.54 16.60 13.98
N GLY A 348 -15.89 16.00 14.99
CA GLY A 348 -16.53 14.96 15.80
C GLY A 348 -15.52 14.04 16.50
N GLN A 349 -16.02 12.97 17.12
CA GLN A 349 -15.19 11.97 17.80
C GLN A 349 -15.59 10.54 17.44
N CYS A 350 -14.61 9.69 17.15
CA CYS A 350 -14.79 8.25 17.02
C CYS A 350 -13.66 7.51 17.76
N ASN A 351 -14.02 6.68 18.73
CA ASN A 351 -13.08 5.91 19.52
C ASN A 351 -13.35 4.41 19.27
N ILE A 352 -12.38 3.66 18.76
CA ILE A 352 -12.50 2.21 18.52
C ILE A 352 -11.75 1.44 19.61
N PRO A 353 -12.45 0.74 20.53
CA PRO A 353 -11.82 -0.23 21.41
C PRO A 353 -11.18 -1.34 20.56
N HIS A 354 -9.86 -1.53 20.68
CA HIS A 354 -9.15 -2.53 19.87
C HIS A 354 -8.48 -3.59 20.75
N SER A 355 -8.80 -4.85 20.45
CA SER A 355 -8.18 -6.04 21.03
C SER A 355 -8.22 -7.20 20.02
N SER A 356 -7.23 -7.23 19.12
CA SER A 356 -6.92 -8.42 18.32
C SER A 356 -6.08 -9.41 19.13
N PRO A 357 -6.21 -10.74 18.94
CA PRO A 357 -5.30 -11.76 19.48
C PRO A 357 -3.83 -11.55 19.12
N HIS A 358 -3.53 -10.73 18.11
CA HIS A 358 -2.16 -10.36 17.71
C HIS A 358 -1.70 -9.03 18.32
N THR A 359 -2.51 -8.46 19.23
CA THR A 359 -2.27 -7.20 19.96
C THR A 359 -2.55 -7.35 21.45
N GLU A 360 -2.57 -8.56 22.02
CA GLU A 360 -2.87 -8.76 23.46
C GLU A 360 -1.87 -8.01 24.36
N ASP A 361 -0.58 -8.06 24.03
CA ASP A 361 0.50 -7.31 24.69
C ASP A 361 0.59 -5.81 24.29
N ASP A 362 -0.25 -5.33 23.37
CA ASP A 362 -0.26 -3.91 22.98
C ASP A 362 -0.94 -3.06 24.08
N GLU A 363 -0.12 -2.48 24.96
CA GLU A 363 -0.59 -1.55 26.01
C GLU A 363 -0.86 -0.12 25.48
N PHE A 364 -0.56 0.19 24.21
CA PHE A 364 -0.59 1.56 23.71
C PHE A 364 -1.98 1.98 23.21
N VAL A 365 -2.24 3.29 23.31
CA VAL A 365 -3.31 3.96 22.58
C VAL A 365 -2.71 4.78 21.44
N ARG A 366 -3.39 4.72 20.29
CA ARG A 366 -3.12 5.57 19.13
C ARG A 366 -4.19 6.65 19.09
N VAL A 367 -3.79 7.88 18.83
CA VAL A 367 -4.67 9.06 18.82
C VAL A 367 -4.42 9.87 17.57
N GLY A 368 -5.44 10.59 17.08
CA GLY A 368 -5.30 11.49 15.95
C GLY A 368 -6.19 12.73 16.06
N LEU A 369 -5.70 13.83 15.51
CA LEU A 369 -6.42 15.08 15.28
C LEU A 369 -6.34 15.42 13.79
N VAL A 370 -7.48 15.60 13.12
CA VAL A 370 -7.54 16.04 11.72
C VAL A 370 -8.53 17.18 11.52
N TRP A 371 -8.29 17.95 10.46
CA TRP A 371 -9.05 19.11 10.02
C TRP A 371 -9.28 19.02 8.50
N PRO A 372 -10.24 19.79 7.94
CA PRO A 372 -10.48 19.74 6.49
C PRO A 372 -9.28 20.31 5.72
N ALA A 373 -8.90 19.58 4.68
CA ALA A 373 -8.05 20.04 3.59
C ALA A 373 -8.90 20.22 2.32
N CYS A 374 -8.31 20.75 1.26
CA CYS A 374 -8.92 20.68 -0.07
C CYS A 374 -8.85 19.25 -0.63
N GLY A 375 -9.68 18.96 -1.64
CA GLY A 375 -9.55 17.74 -2.44
C GLY A 375 -8.45 17.81 -3.50
N TRP A 376 -8.37 16.78 -4.34
CA TRP A 376 -7.48 16.69 -5.50
C TRP A 376 -7.62 17.88 -6.46
N HIS A 377 -8.83 18.42 -6.60
CA HIS A 377 -9.10 19.60 -7.46
C HIS A 377 -8.80 20.96 -6.79
N GLY A 378 -8.30 20.99 -5.56
CA GLY A 378 -8.03 22.23 -4.83
C GLY A 378 -6.63 22.81 -5.09
N ASP A 379 -6.57 24.14 -5.16
CA ASP A 379 -5.31 24.90 -5.32
C ASP A 379 -4.28 24.57 -4.22
N ASP A 380 -4.76 24.31 -3.00
CA ASP A 380 -3.95 24.06 -1.79
C ASP A 380 -3.39 22.63 -1.66
N LEU A 381 -3.63 21.76 -2.64
CA LEU A 381 -3.16 20.37 -2.60
C LEU A 381 -1.65 20.27 -2.37
N VAL A 382 -0.87 21.01 -3.17
CA VAL A 382 0.60 20.96 -3.13
C VAL A 382 1.15 21.62 -1.86
N ALA A 383 0.51 22.70 -1.39
CA ALA A 383 0.85 23.31 -0.10
C ALA A 383 0.59 22.34 1.07
N THR A 384 -0.51 21.58 1.03
CA THR A 384 -0.85 20.56 2.02
C THR A 384 0.16 19.40 2.02
N CYS A 385 0.61 18.94 0.84
CA CYS A 385 1.65 17.92 0.73
C CYS A 385 3.02 18.40 1.27
N VAL A 386 3.39 19.67 1.03
CA VAL A 386 4.61 20.26 1.61
C VAL A 386 4.48 20.41 3.13
N LEU A 387 3.30 20.83 3.63
CA LEU A 387 2.98 20.92 5.06
C LEU A 387 3.13 19.56 5.76
N GLN A 388 2.57 18.50 5.17
CA GLN A 388 2.69 17.12 5.65
C GLN A 388 4.15 16.68 5.68
N THR A 389 4.93 16.94 4.62
CA THR A 389 6.36 16.55 4.54
C THR A 389 7.22 17.31 5.55
N LEU A 390 6.89 18.59 5.82
CA LEU A 390 7.61 19.46 6.78
C LEU A 390 7.37 19.04 8.23
N LEU A 391 6.14 18.67 8.56
CA LEU A 391 5.80 18.06 9.85
C LEU A 391 6.46 16.68 10.00
N GLY A 392 6.34 15.85 8.97
CA GLY A 392 6.95 14.53 8.85
C GLY A 392 6.61 13.60 10.01
N GLY A 393 7.61 13.32 10.86
CA GLY A 393 7.48 12.48 12.04
C GLY A 393 8.08 11.09 11.90
N GLY A 394 7.53 10.15 12.66
CA GLY A 394 7.90 8.73 12.65
C GLY A 394 7.57 8.01 13.95
N ASN A 395 8.09 6.79 14.08
CA ASN A 395 8.15 6.04 15.33
C ASN A 395 9.49 6.29 16.04
N SER A 396 9.48 6.38 17.37
CA SER A 396 10.65 6.67 18.24
C SER A 396 11.77 5.61 18.12
N PHE A 397 11.43 4.36 17.78
CA PHE A 397 12.40 3.31 17.48
C PHE A 397 12.57 3.09 15.96
N SER A 398 12.96 4.13 15.22
CA SER A 398 13.32 4.01 13.80
C SER A 398 14.78 3.55 13.65
N ALA A 399 14.99 2.24 13.59
CA ALA A 399 16.29 1.68 13.21
C ALA A 399 16.59 2.00 11.73
N GLY A 400 17.51 2.94 11.48
CA GLY A 400 17.86 3.40 10.14
C GLY A 400 18.93 4.49 10.13
N GLY A 401 19.44 4.82 8.94
CA GLY A 401 20.36 5.93 8.73
C GLY A 401 19.65 7.27 8.44
N PRO A 402 20.43 8.32 8.14
CA PRO A 402 19.93 9.59 7.65
C PRO A 402 18.99 9.44 6.44
N GLY A 403 18.07 10.39 6.28
CA GLY A 403 17.06 10.40 5.20
C GLY A 403 15.65 10.05 5.69
N LYS A 404 15.49 9.25 6.77
CA LYS A 404 14.19 8.88 7.38
C LYS A 404 13.49 10.02 8.14
N GLY A 405 13.49 11.25 7.62
CA GLY A 405 12.71 12.37 8.19
C GLY A 405 13.12 12.88 9.58
N MET A 406 14.28 12.48 10.13
CA MET A 406 14.70 12.81 11.51
C MET A 406 14.82 14.32 11.83
N TYR A 407 14.86 15.17 10.81
CA TYR A 407 14.90 16.65 10.92
C TYR A 407 13.54 17.33 10.68
N SER A 408 12.47 16.56 10.47
CA SER A 408 11.09 17.06 10.42
C SER A 408 10.64 17.61 11.79
N ARG A 409 9.59 18.44 11.80
CA ARG A 409 9.16 19.13 13.04
C ARG A 409 8.68 18.15 14.11
N LEU A 410 7.90 17.12 13.76
CA LEU A 410 7.39 16.16 14.75
C LEU A 410 8.52 15.31 15.35
N TYR A 411 9.51 14.90 14.55
CA TYR A 411 10.65 14.15 15.05
C TYR A 411 11.48 14.99 16.06
N ARG A 412 11.76 16.26 15.71
CA ARG A 412 12.56 17.16 16.56
C ARG A 412 11.82 17.68 17.79
N HIS A 413 10.54 18.05 17.67
CA HIS A 413 9.78 18.67 18.76
C HIS A 413 9.04 17.64 19.62
N VAL A 414 8.53 16.55 19.03
CA VAL A 414 7.75 15.54 19.75
C VAL A 414 8.65 14.38 20.18
N LEU A 415 9.19 13.59 19.25
CA LEU A 415 9.87 12.33 19.60
C LEU A 415 11.15 12.54 20.43
N ASN A 416 11.98 13.51 20.05
CA ASN A 416 13.19 13.84 20.81
C ASN A 416 12.89 14.53 22.17
N GLY A 417 11.74 15.20 22.31
CA GLY A 417 11.37 15.95 23.52
C GLY A 417 10.59 15.13 24.55
N TYR A 418 9.65 14.31 24.09
CA TYR A 418 8.67 13.61 24.91
C TYR A 418 8.87 12.10 24.81
N LYS A 419 9.81 11.57 25.62
CA LYS A 419 10.23 10.15 25.65
C LYS A 419 9.13 9.12 26.00
N TRP A 420 7.88 9.55 26.15
CA TRP A 420 6.70 8.70 26.36
C TRP A 420 5.80 8.61 25.12
N ALA A 421 6.13 9.33 24.05
CA ALA A 421 5.52 9.18 22.73
C ALA A 421 6.31 8.14 21.92
N GLU A 422 5.63 7.10 21.47
CA GLU A 422 6.18 6.02 20.63
C GLU A 422 6.10 6.34 19.14
N SER A 423 5.11 7.15 18.73
CA SER A 423 5.09 7.77 17.41
C SER A 423 4.38 9.13 17.42
N ALA A 424 4.70 9.95 16.43
CA ALA A 424 4.04 11.21 16.13
C ALA A 424 4.28 11.51 14.64
N GLU A 425 3.23 11.51 13.83
CA GLU A 425 3.30 11.49 12.36
C GLU A 425 2.24 12.43 11.75
N ALA A 426 2.56 13.03 10.60
CA ALA A 426 1.62 13.88 9.86
C ALA A 426 0.85 13.06 8.83
N THR A 427 -0.48 13.15 8.86
CA THR A 427 -1.39 12.39 7.99
C THR A 427 -2.16 13.30 7.03
N THR A 428 -2.49 12.77 5.86
CA THR A 428 -3.32 13.41 4.83
C THR A 428 -4.17 12.35 4.13
N ALA A 429 -5.43 12.68 3.85
CA ALA A 429 -6.30 11.89 2.99
C ALA A 429 -6.99 12.81 1.98
N PHE A 430 -6.82 12.56 0.69
CA PHE A 430 -7.37 13.39 -0.38
C PHE A 430 -8.43 12.61 -1.17
N TYR A 431 -9.55 13.27 -1.41
CA TYR A 431 -10.66 12.85 -2.27
C TYR A 431 -10.89 13.90 -3.35
N ASN A 432 -11.72 13.67 -4.36
CA ASN A 432 -11.83 14.61 -5.50
C ASN A 432 -12.22 16.03 -5.06
N ASP A 433 -13.29 16.15 -4.25
CA ASP A 433 -13.87 17.43 -3.81
C ASP A 433 -13.38 17.91 -2.43
N THR A 434 -12.85 17.03 -1.58
CA THR A 434 -12.52 17.32 -0.17
C THR A 434 -11.33 16.51 0.31
N GLY A 435 -10.73 16.90 1.45
CA GLY A 435 -9.63 16.15 2.05
C GLY A 435 -9.54 16.37 3.55
N LEU A 436 -8.60 15.69 4.17
CA LEU A 436 -8.20 15.85 5.56
C LEU A 436 -6.68 16.02 5.63
N TRP A 437 -6.21 16.85 6.56
CA TRP A 437 -4.84 16.79 7.05
C TRP A 437 -4.83 16.83 8.57
N GLY A 438 -3.76 16.33 9.17
CA GLY A 438 -3.58 16.43 10.60
C GLY A 438 -2.41 15.63 11.14
N LEU A 439 -2.56 15.18 12.37
CA LEU A 439 -1.50 14.63 13.20
C LEU A 439 -1.99 13.38 13.93
N THR A 440 -1.24 12.30 13.84
CA THR A 440 -1.45 11.07 14.61
C THR A 440 -0.27 10.83 15.54
N GLY A 441 -0.46 9.95 16.52
CA GLY A 441 0.63 9.47 17.38
C GLY A 441 0.21 8.33 18.29
N LYS A 442 1.20 7.75 18.99
CA LYS A 442 1.05 6.56 19.84
C LYS A 442 1.74 6.80 21.18
N CYS A 443 1.07 6.46 22.28
CA CYS A 443 1.65 6.52 23.63
C CYS A 443 0.93 5.57 24.59
N VAL A 444 1.42 5.43 25.82
CA VAL A 444 0.67 4.74 26.88
C VAL A 444 -0.61 5.52 27.23
N PRO A 445 -1.74 4.86 27.58
CA PRO A 445 -3.04 5.52 27.80
C PRO A 445 -3.00 6.72 28.73
N LYS A 446 -2.26 6.65 29.84
CA LYS A 446 -2.08 7.75 30.82
C LYS A 446 -1.48 9.03 30.25
N GLN A 447 -0.92 9.00 29.03
CA GLN A 447 -0.39 10.17 28.32
C GLN A 447 -1.28 10.65 27.16
N ALA A 448 -2.42 10.00 26.86
CA ALA A 448 -3.24 10.31 25.69
C ALA A 448 -3.65 11.81 25.62
N THR A 449 -4.22 12.34 26.71
CA THR A 449 -4.53 13.77 26.83
C THR A 449 -3.30 14.68 26.61
N ASN A 450 -2.11 14.25 27.05
CA ASN A 450 -0.88 15.03 26.87
C ASN A 450 -0.35 14.95 25.42
N LEU A 451 -0.45 13.79 24.78
CA LEU A 451 -0.11 13.64 23.36
C LEU A 451 -1.00 14.53 22.49
N ILE A 452 -2.33 14.48 22.70
CA ILE A 452 -3.30 15.28 21.96
C ILE A 452 -3.03 16.78 22.15
N LYS A 453 -2.60 17.23 23.34
CA LYS A 453 -2.15 18.62 23.57
C LYS A 453 -0.88 18.97 22.79
N VAL A 454 0.12 18.08 22.77
CA VAL A 454 1.37 18.30 22.02
C VAL A 454 1.12 18.34 20.51
N LEU A 455 0.26 17.46 19.98
CA LEU A 455 -0.14 17.49 18.57
C LEU A 455 -0.92 18.79 18.25
N ALA A 456 -1.90 19.16 19.07
CA ALA A 456 -2.60 20.44 18.95
C ALA A 456 -1.64 21.65 18.93
N GLU A 457 -0.63 21.65 19.80
CA GLU A 457 0.41 22.69 19.83
C GLU A 457 1.20 22.76 18.52
N GLN A 458 1.60 21.63 17.94
CA GLN A 458 2.32 21.63 16.66
C GLN A 458 1.45 22.13 15.49
N ALA A 459 0.15 21.80 15.48
CA ALA A 459 -0.80 22.33 14.49
C ALA A 459 -0.99 23.85 14.63
N VAL A 460 -1.22 24.35 15.85
CA VAL A 460 -1.34 25.80 16.12
C VAL A 460 -0.05 26.54 15.73
N ARG A 461 1.12 25.98 16.05
CA ARG A 461 2.42 26.58 15.70
C ARG A 461 2.57 26.85 14.20
N LEU A 462 2.08 25.98 13.30
CA LEU A 462 2.10 26.25 11.86
C LEU A 462 1.26 27.47 11.46
N ALA A 463 0.13 27.71 12.14
CA ALA A 463 -0.74 28.84 11.86
C ALA A 463 -0.24 30.18 12.42
N ILE A 464 0.59 30.17 13.49
CA ILE A 464 1.05 31.40 14.17
C ILE A 464 2.55 31.69 14.05
N GLN A 465 3.39 30.71 13.76
CA GLN A 465 4.85 30.87 13.59
C GLN A 465 5.25 30.42 12.18
N PRO A 466 5.89 31.29 11.36
CA PRO A 466 6.37 30.90 10.05
C PRO A 466 7.36 29.72 10.13
N VAL A 467 7.48 28.99 9.03
CA VAL A 467 8.55 27.99 8.87
C VAL A 467 9.85 28.69 8.53
N THR A 468 11.00 28.14 8.94
CA THR A 468 12.27 28.70 8.45
C THR A 468 12.48 28.30 6.99
N ASP A 469 13.24 29.09 6.23
CA ASP A 469 13.59 28.74 4.84
C ASP A 469 14.29 27.38 4.77
N GLU A 470 15.14 27.07 5.76
CA GLU A 470 15.80 25.76 5.89
C GLU A 470 14.80 24.58 6.10
N GLU A 471 13.70 24.81 6.83
CA GLU A 471 12.64 23.81 6.98
C GLU A 471 11.82 23.66 5.68
N LEU A 472 11.52 24.77 5.01
CA LEU A 472 10.77 24.80 3.75
C LEU A 472 11.57 24.17 2.60
N ASP A 473 12.84 24.54 2.42
CA ASP A 473 13.75 23.98 1.43
C ASP A 473 13.93 22.47 1.63
N ARG A 474 14.11 22.04 2.89
CA ARG A 474 14.17 20.62 3.22
C ARG A 474 12.86 19.91 2.87
N ALA A 475 11.70 20.47 3.21
CA ALA A 475 10.41 19.86 2.91
C ALA A 475 10.14 19.76 1.40
N ARG A 476 10.39 20.84 0.63
CA ARG A 476 10.24 20.87 -0.83
C ARG A 476 11.15 19.85 -1.51
N ASN A 477 12.42 19.78 -1.11
CA ASN A 477 13.37 18.81 -1.67
C ASN A 477 13.07 17.37 -1.25
N MET A 478 12.63 17.13 -0.01
CA MET A 478 12.15 15.80 0.43
C MET A 478 10.92 15.35 -0.35
N LEU A 479 9.94 16.23 -0.57
CA LEU A 479 8.71 15.88 -1.32
C LEU A 479 9.03 15.54 -2.79
N LYS A 480 9.83 16.37 -3.48
CA LYS A 480 10.29 16.07 -4.85
C LYS A 480 11.03 14.73 -4.92
N ASN A 481 11.95 14.47 -4.00
CA ASN A 481 12.67 13.20 -3.93
C ASN A 481 11.71 12.02 -3.71
N ASN A 482 10.80 12.13 -2.74
CA ASN A 482 9.84 11.07 -2.42
C ASN A 482 8.90 10.75 -3.59
N VAL A 483 8.46 11.74 -4.36
CA VAL A 483 7.64 11.53 -5.57
C VAL A 483 8.46 10.84 -6.66
N LEU A 484 9.64 11.38 -6.99
CA LEU A 484 10.47 10.87 -8.08
C LEU A 484 10.98 9.44 -7.82
N THR A 485 11.49 9.15 -6.62
CA THR A 485 11.97 7.80 -6.25
C THR A 485 10.83 6.77 -6.22
N GLN A 486 9.61 7.14 -5.82
CA GLN A 486 8.48 6.19 -5.86
C GLN A 486 8.08 5.81 -7.29
N LEU A 487 8.20 6.73 -8.25
CA LEU A 487 7.88 6.49 -9.66
C LEU A 487 8.90 5.60 -10.39
N GLU A 488 10.04 5.29 -9.78
CA GLU A 488 10.94 4.21 -10.24
C GLU A 488 10.26 2.82 -10.13
N SER A 489 9.30 2.67 -9.20
CA SER A 489 8.47 1.48 -9.12
C SER A 489 7.42 1.47 -10.23
N ARG A 490 7.56 0.53 -11.17
CA ARG A 490 6.64 0.33 -12.30
C ARG A 490 5.17 0.11 -11.89
N LEU A 491 4.91 -0.44 -10.69
CA LEU A 491 3.57 -0.58 -10.14
C LEU A 491 2.99 0.77 -9.69
N VAL A 492 3.80 1.61 -9.03
CA VAL A 492 3.43 2.98 -8.66
C VAL A 492 3.28 3.86 -9.91
N LEU A 493 4.11 3.68 -10.93
CA LEU A 493 3.97 4.33 -12.23
C LEU A 493 2.65 3.97 -12.92
N PHE A 494 2.21 2.70 -12.85
CA PHE A 494 0.89 2.27 -13.33
C PHE A 494 -0.24 2.97 -12.54
N GLU A 495 -0.15 2.97 -11.21
CA GLU A 495 -1.15 3.59 -10.33
C GLU A 495 -1.26 5.10 -10.54
N ASP A 496 -0.12 5.81 -10.61
CA ASP A 496 -0.03 7.25 -10.86
C ASP A 496 -0.65 7.64 -12.21
N MET A 497 -0.29 6.92 -13.29
CA MET A 497 -0.91 7.14 -14.61
C MET A 497 -2.43 6.92 -14.57
N GLY A 498 -2.88 5.81 -13.99
CA GLY A 498 -4.29 5.44 -13.94
C GLY A 498 -5.12 6.41 -13.10
N ARG A 499 -4.67 6.72 -11.88
CA ARG A 499 -5.37 7.63 -10.96
C ARG A 499 -5.39 9.07 -11.44
N GLN A 500 -4.27 9.61 -11.94
CA GLN A 500 -4.26 10.98 -12.47
C GLN A 500 -5.19 11.11 -13.69
N VAL A 501 -5.15 10.16 -14.64
CA VAL A 501 -6.05 10.20 -15.80
C VAL A 501 -7.52 9.96 -15.40
N LEU A 502 -7.79 9.23 -14.32
CA LEU A 502 -9.13 9.04 -13.78
C LEU A 502 -9.69 10.34 -13.19
N THR A 503 -8.95 10.99 -12.29
CA THR A 503 -9.36 12.23 -11.60
C THR A 503 -9.29 13.47 -12.50
N TYR A 504 -8.17 13.71 -13.20
CA TYR A 504 -7.94 14.96 -13.93
C TYR A 504 -8.17 14.87 -15.46
N GLY A 505 -8.45 13.67 -16.00
CA GLY A 505 -8.48 13.41 -17.44
C GLY A 505 -7.11 13.45 -18.14
N LYS A 506 -6.03 13.72 -17.39
CA LYS A 506 -4.65 13.84 -17.86
C LYS A 506 -3.67 13.43 -16.75
N ARG A 507 -2.42 13.17 -17.12
CA ARG A 507 -1.30 13.12 -16.16
C ARG A 507 -0.54 14.45 -16.21
N GLU A 508 -0.15 14.98 -15.05
CA GLU A 508 0.76 16.12 -14.95
C GLU A 508 2.22 15.67 -15.15
N ASP A 509 3.03 16.50 -15.81
CA ASP A 509 4.44 16.22 -16.05
C ASP A 509 5.29 16.44 -14.79
N MET A 510 6.34 15.65 -14.62
CA MET A 510 7.16 15.66 -13.40
C MET A 510 7.95 16.96 -13.17
N LEU A 511 8.36 17.66 -14.24
CA LEU A 511 8.98 18.99 -14.09
C LEU A 511 7.93 20.02 -13.68
N THR A 512 6.69 19.89 -14.16
CA THR A 512 5.56 20.72 -13.72
C THR A 512 5.27 20.48 -12.24
N THR A 513 5.14 19.22 -11.80
CA THR A 513 4.97 18.86 -10.38
C THR A 513 6.09 19.41 -9.49
N CYS A 514 7.35 19.26 -9.91
CA CYS A 514 8.49 19.82 -9.18
C CYS A 514 8.44 21.35 -9.10
N THR A 515 8.07 22.03 -10.19
CA THR A 515 7.92 23.49 -10.24
C THR A 515 6.80 23.98 -9.32
N ARG A 516 5.67 23.25 -9.25
CA ARG A 516 4.58 23.54 -8.29
C ARG A 516 5.06 23.41 -6.85
N ILE A 517 5.79 22.34 -6.51
CA ILE A 517 6.39 22.15 -5.18
C ILE A 517 7.37 23.28 -4.84
N ASP A 518 8.21 23.68 -5.80
CA ASP A 518 9.18 24.76 -5.61
C ASP A 518 8.55 26.15 -5.52
N SER A 519 7.31 26.34 -6.01
CA SER A 519 6.57 27.60 -5.86
C SER A 519 5.96 27.83 -4.47
N ILE A 520 5.85 26.81 -3.61
CA ILE A 520 5.20 26.92 -2.29
C ILE A 520 5.97 27.84 -1.34
N THR A 521 5.27 28.81 -0.75
CA THR A 521 5.81 29.82 0.16
C THR A 521 5.61 29.45 1.65
N GLN A 522 6.21 30.21 2.56
CA GLN A 522 5.93 30.08 4.00
C GLN A 522 4.45 30.45 4.28
N GLU A 523 3.98 31.51 3.62
CA GLU A 523 2.65 32.07 3.72
C GLU A 523 1.57 31.07 3.33
N ASP A 524 1.79 30.24 2.30
CA ASP A 524 0.87 29.17 1.89
C ASP A 524 0.67 28.13 2.99
N LEU A 525 1.77 27.67 3.63
CA LEU A 525 1.67 26.71 4.73
C LEU A 525 0.92 27.31 5.93
N MET A 526 1.19 28.57 6.26
CA MET A 526 0.46 29.28 7.31
C MET A 526 -1.02 29.48 6.94
N ARG A 527 -1.33 29.74 5.67
CA ARG A 527 -2.69 29.96 5.14
C ARG A 527 -3.52 28.68 5.18
N VAL A 528 -2.98 27.55 4.71
CA VAL A 528 -3.61 26.22 4.83
C VAL A 528 -3.88 25.90 6.30
N ALA A 529 -2.87 26.03 7.18
CA ALA A 529 -3.05 25.79 8.60
C ALA A 529 -4.14 26.68 9.24
N ARG A 530 -4.16 27.98 8.91
CA ARG A 530 -5.18 28.93 9.40
C ARG A 530 -6.58 28.65 8.87
N MET A 531 -6.72 28.17 7.63
CA MET A 531 -8.02 27.81 7.05
C MET A 531 -8.58 26.57 7.75
N SER A 532 -7.79 25.51 7.87
CA SER A 532 -8.21 24.26 8.51
C SER A 532 -8.52 24.42 10.01
N LEU A 533 -7.73 25.21 10.75
CA LEU A 533 -7.96 25.45 12.19
C LEU A 533 -9.16 26.35 12.52
N GLN A 534 -9.86 26.94 11.52
CA GLN A 534 -11.16 27.58 11.75
C GLN A 534 -12.28 26.56 12.02
N HIS A 535 -12.05 25.29 11.66
CA HIS A 535 -13.01 24.21 11.89
C HIS A 535 -12.70 23.47 13.20
N PRO A 536 -13.73 22.96 13.92
CA PRO A 536 -13.51 22.12 15.09
C PRO A 536 -12.78 20.83 14.67
N PRO A 537 -11.73 20.39 15.41
CA PRO A 537 -10.97 19.19 15.08
C PRO A 537 -11.82 17.92 15.12
N SER A 538 -11.51 16.97 14.26
CA SER A 538 -11.93 15.58 14.43
C SER A 538 -10.92 14.83 15.26
N LEU A 539 -11.38 14.20 16.33
CA LEU A 539 -10.57 13.42 17.25
C LEU A 539 -10.88 11.94 17.07
N ALA A 540 -9.86 11.11 16.99
CA ALA A 540 -10.05 9.66 17.08
C ALA A 540 -9.02 9.00 17.99
N ALA A 541 -9.38 7.84 18.52
CA ALA A 541 -8.49 7.00 19.31
C ALA A 541 -8.75 5.51 19.10
N VAL A 542 -7.67 4.71 19.09
CA VAL A 542 -7.72 3.25 18.91
C VAL A 542 -6.80 2.57 19.91
N GLY A 543 -7.31 1.53 20.59
CA GLY A 543 -6.55 0.75 21.57
C GLY A 543 -7.37 0.39 22.81
N LYS A 544 -6.68 0.23 23.94
CA LYS A 544 -7.26 -0.13 25.25
C LYS A 544 -7.29 1.10 26.18
N ASN A 545 -8.15 1.07 27.20
CA ASN A 545 -8.25 2.12 28.24
C ASN A 545 -8.46 3.53 27.68
N LEU A 546 -9.46 3.70 26.81
CA LEU A 546 -9.71 4.96 26.09
C LEU A 546 -10.26 6.10 26.99
N ASP A 547 -10.55 5.84 28.26
CA ASP A 547 -11.03 6.84 29.24
C ASP A 547 -10.03 7.99 29.51
N TYR A 548 -8.76 7.82 29.13
CA TYR A 548 -7.73 8.88 29.20
C TYR A 548 -7.73 9.82 27.97
N VAL A 549 -8.54 9.52 26.95
CA VAL A 549 -8.75 10.37 25.78
C VAL A 549 -9.79 11.44 26.15
N PRO A 550 -9.47 12.74 26.03
CA PRO A 550 -10.41 13.81 26.34
C PRO A 550 -11.58 13.81 25.35
N ARG A 551 -12.66 14.51 25.70
CA ARG A 551 -13.78 14.72 24.77
C ARG A 551 -13.38 15.71 23.68
N GLN A 552 -13.90 15.54 22.47
CA GLN A 552 -13.59 16.46 21.36
C GLN A 552 -14.05 17.90 21.63
N ASP A 553 -15.11 18.14 22.40
CA ASP A 553 -15.55 19.50 22.74
C ASP A 553 -14.60 20.21 23.71
N GLU A 554 -13.94 19.47 24.62
CA GLU A 554 -12.83 19.97 25.43
C GLU A 554 -11.61 20.32 24.57
N VAL A 555 -11.24 19.45 23.62
CA VAL A 555 -10.12 19.68 22.70
C VAL A 555 -10.39 20.85 21.77
N ALA A 556 -11.60 20.95 21.22
CA ALA A 556 -12.03 22.03 20.34
C ALA A 556 -12.08 23.39 21.06
N ALA A 557 -12.13 23.42 22.39
CA ALA A 557 -11.99 24.66 23.17
C ALA A 557 -10.54 25.18 23.22
N TRP A 558 -9.51 24.33 23.04
CA TRP A 558 -8.11 24.76 23.04
C TRP A 558 -7.74 25.62 21.81
N PHE A 559 -8.57 25.58 20.76
CA PHE A 559 -8.44 26.38 19.54
C PHE A 559 -9.33 27.64 19.54
N ARG A 560 -9.98 27.96 20.67
CA ARG A 560 -10.92 29.10 20.82
C ARG A 560 -10.34 30.14 21.77
N GLY A 561 -9.35 30.89 21.30
CA GLY A 561 -8.65 31.97 22.02
C GLY A 561 -7.62 32.67 21.14
#